data_AF-A0A5P9ESQ6-F1
#
_entry.id   AF-A0A5P9ESQ6-F1
#
_cell.length_a   1.000
_cell.length_b   1.000
_cell.length_c   1.000
_cell.angle_alpha   90.00
_cell.angle_beta   90.00
_cell.angle_gamma   90.00
#
_symmetry.space_group_name_H-M   'P 1'
#
loop_
_entity.id
_entity.type
_entity.pdbx_description
1 polymer ?
#
loop_
_entity_poly.entity_id
_entity_poly.type
_entity_poly.pdbx_seq_one_letter_code
_entity_poly.pdbx_strand_id
1 'polypeptide(L)'
;MQSGQIMVGAHQGVYIIKLMGDVRLNLCTSFDSFIDNMFARNDFAGVAFDLHGAEGVDSTTLGLMAKIAIRAQERGCQKPLVFVTDKGIQHLLDAMGFDSLMEISDEKRDFSVETKPLVCKTPDECAAREKVLEAHRVLMSMNEQNAETFRDLVHSLERECSSYGKPSAHLH
;
A
#
# COMPACT_ATOMS: atom_id res chain seq x y z
N MET A 1 -17.71 12.78 -4.01
CA MET A 1 -16.55 11.97 -3.60
C MET A 1 -15.51 12.12 -4.68
N GLN A 2 -14.35 12.70 -4.37
CA GLN A 2 -13.25 12.79 -5.34
C GLN A 2 -12.63 11.40 -5.52
N SER A 3 -12.37 11.01 -6.77
CA SER A 3 -11.56 9.82 -7.05
C SER A 3 -10.20 9.98 -6.39
N GLY A 4 -9.79 8.99 -5.61
CA GLY A 4 -8.52 9.04 -4.89
C GLY A 4 -7.32 9.09 -5.82
N GLN A 5 -6.27 9.78 -5.39
CA GLN A 5 -5.02 9.92 -6.13
C GLN A 5 -3.83 9.73 -5.19
N ILE A 6 -2.79 9.06 -5.71
CA ILE A 6 -1.50 8.94 -5.07
C ILE A 6 -0.53 9.91 -5.75
N MET A 7 0.10 10.75 -4.93
CA MET A 7 1.12 11.70 -5.35
C MET A 7 2.45 11.28 -4.75
N VAL A 8 3.52 11.25 -5.54
CA VAL A 8 4.85 10.83 -5.09
C VAL A 8 5.88 11.91 -5.35
N GLY A 9 6.75 12.16 -4.39
CA GLY A 9 7.89 13.08 -4.49
C GLY A 9 9.10 12.48 -3.80
N ALA A 10 10.29 12.96 -4.14
CA ALA A 10 11.52 12.54 -3.49
C ALA A 10 12.47 13.72 -3.34
N HIS A 11 13.10 13.84 -2.18
CA HIS A 11 14.12 14.84 -1.92
C HIS A 11 15.20 14.27 -1.02
N GLN A 12 16.47 14.35 -1.45
CA GLN A 12 17.63 13.86 -0.69
C GLN A 12 17.47 12.43 -0.16
N GLY A 13 16.90 11.52 -0.97
CA GLY A 13 16.70 10.13 -0.57
C GLY A 13 15.46 9.84 0.27
N VAL A 14 14.75 10.88 0.72
CA VAL A 14 13.48 10.75 1.45
C VAL A 14 12.33 10.80 0.45
N TYR A 15 11.46 9.79 0.49
CA TYR A 15 10.30 9.69 -0.38
C TYR A 15 9.04 10.15 0.35
N ILE A 16 8.27 11.02 -0.30
CA ILE A 16 7.00 11.51 0.20
C ILE A 16 5.89 10.89 -0.64
N ILE A 17 5.01 10.13 -0.01
CA ILE A 17 3.86 9.48 -0.63
C ILE A 17 2.60 10.13 -0.06
N LYS A 18 1.91 10.93 -0.86
CA LYS A 18 0.73 11.68 -0.46
C LYS A 18 -0.54 11.03 -1.03
N LEU A 19 -1.50 10.79 -0.14
CA LEU A 19 -2.79 10.18 -0.43
C LEU A 19 -3.87 11.28 -0.39
N MET A 20 -4.62 11.41 -1.49
CA MET A 20 -5.65 12.45 -1.67
C MET A 20 -6.98 11.81 -2.06
N GLY A 21 -8.10 12.20 -1.43
CA GLY A 21 -9.43 11.66 -1.71
C GLY A 21 -9.65 10.23 -1.17
N ASP A 22 -10.64 9.53 -1.72
CA ASP A 22 -10.91 8.11 -1.38
C ASP A 22 -10.00 7.19 -2.20
N VAL A 23 -8.85 6.83 -1.62
CA VAL A 23 -7.81 6.05 -2.31
C VAL A 23 -8.11 4.56 -2.20
N ARG A 24 -8.52 3.98 -3.34
CA ARG A 24 -8.75 2.54 -3.48
C ARG A 24 -7.88 2.01 -4.61
N LEU A 25 -7.01 1.06 -4.31
CA LEU A 25 -6.03 0.53 -5.25
C LEU A 25 -6.49 -0.74 -5.95
N ASN A 26 -7.80 -1.01 -5.98
CA ASN A 26 -8.50 -2.19 -6.53
C ASN A 26 -7.74 -2.98 -7.61
N LEU A 27 -7.07 -2.33 -8.57
CA LEU A 27 -6.27 -2.98 -9.61
C LEU A 27 -4.91 -2.31 -9.94
N CYS A 28 -4.31 -1.43 -9.13
CA CYS A 28 -3.12 -0.68 -9.56
C CYS A 28 -1.78 -1.41 -9.29
N THR A 29 -1.11 -1.93 -10.34
CA THR A 29 0.23 -2.55 -10.25
C THR A 29 1.38 -1.55 -10.25
N SER A 30 1.12 -0.29 -10.62
CA SER A 30 2.18 0.71 -10.76
C SER A 30 2.79 1.13 -9.43
N PHE A 31 2.08 0.90 -8.32
CA PHE A 31 2.59 1.19 -6.98
C PHE A 31 3.73 0.24 -6.58
N ASP A 32 3.66 -1.05 -6.94
CA ASP A 32 4.76 -1.98 -6.67
C ASP A 32 6.02 -1.65 -7.47
N SER A 33 5.87 -1.34 -8.76
CA SER A 33 7.02 -0.90 -9.56
C SER A 33 7.64 0.38 -9.00
N PHE A 34 6.82 1.29 -8.46
CA PHE A 34 7.33 2.45 -7.75
C PHE A 34 8.11 2.06 -6.49
N ILE A 35 7.57 1.16 -5.65
CA ILE A 35 8.23 0.65 -4.44
C ILE A 35 9.58 0.02 -4.80
N ASP A 36 9.61 -0.87 -5.78
CA ASP A 36 10.85 -1.56 -6.18
C ASP A 36 11.89 -0.56 -6.71
N ASN A 37 11.49 0.42 -7.53
CA ASN A 37 12.38 1.47 -8.02
C ASN A 37 12.90 2.39 -6.90
N MET A 38 12.04 2.72 -5.94
CA MET A 38 12.40 3.53 -4.77
C MET A 38 13.49 2.83 -3.94
N PHE A 39 13.31 1.55 -3.66
CA PHE A 39 14.29 0.74 -2.91
C PHE A 39 15.52 0.35 -3.76
N ALA A 40 15.44 0.29 -5.08
CA ALA A 40 16.61 0.00 -5.91
C ALA A 40 17.70 1.08 -5.88
N ARG A 41 17.40 2.27 -5.34
CA ARG A 41 18.34 3.38 -5.31
C ARG A 41 19.25 3.37 -4.08
N ASN A 42 20.52 3.64 -4.32
CA ASN A 42 21.56 3.70 -3.29
C ASN A 42 21.41 4.90 -2.34
N ASP A 43 20.68 5.94 -2.75
CA ASP A 43 20.45 7.15 -1.96
C ASP A 43 19.19 7.06 -1.09
N PHE A 44 18.52 5.91 -1.01
CA PHE A 44 17.32 5.75 -0.19
C PHE A 44 17.61 6.00 1.30
N ALA A 45 16.92 6.98 1.89
CA ALA A 45 17.09 7.41 3.27
C ALA A 45 15.85 7.16 4.14
N GLY A 46 14.65 7.15 3.54
CA GLY A 46 13.42 6.90 4.28
C GLY A 46 12.15 7.23 3.49
N VAL A 47 11.01 7.04 4.14
CA VAL A 47 9.68 7.28 3.57
C VAL A 47 8.80 8.03 4.55
N ALA A 48 8.02 8.97 4.06
CA ALA A 48 6.93 9.60 4.78
C ALA A 48 5.63 9.49 3.97
N PHE A 49 4.53 9.18 4.67
CA PHE A 49 3.19 9.14 4.12
C PHE A 49 2.41 10.37 4.58
N ASP A 50 1.84 11.11 3.64
CA ASP A 50 0.97 12.27 3.92
C ASP A 50 -0.48 11.88 3.60
N LEU A 51 -1.29 11.68 4.65
CA LEU A 51 -2.71 11.30 4.57
C LEU A 51 -3.63 12.48 4.91
N HIS A 52 -3.13 13.71 5.02
CA HIS A 52 -3.98 14.87 5.35
C HIS A 52 -5.11 15.11 4.35
N GLY A 53 -4.90 14.75 3.09
CA GLY A 53 -5.90 14.88 2.04
C GLY A 53 -6.71 13.63 1.79
N ALA A 54 -6.48 12.54 2.53
CA ALA A 54 -7.18 11.27 2.33
C ALA A 54 -8.57 11.33 2.99
N GLU A 55 -9.60 10.97 2.22
CA GLU A 55 -10.98 10.81 2.70
C GLU A 55 -11.28 9.34 3.05
N GLY A 56 -10.47 8.41 2.54
CA GLY A 56 -10.61 6.98 2.75
C GLY A 56 -9.42 6.21 2.17
N VAL A 57 -9.14 5.05 2.76
CA VAL A 57 -8.12 4.10 2.27
C VAL A 57 -8.67 2.69 2.33
N ASP A 58 -8.32 1.87 1.35
CA ASP A 58 -8.66 0.44 1.34
C ASP A 58 -7.54 -0.44 1.92
N SER A 59 -7.86 -1.71 2.15
CA SER A 59 -6.90 -2.72 2.63
C SER A 59 -5.72 -2.91 1.68
N THR A 60 -5.93 -2.76 0.37
CA THR A 60 -4.84 -2.84 -0.62
C THR A 60 -3.81 -1.73 -0.40
N THR A 61 -4.27 -0.49 -0.22
CA THR A 61 -3.41 0.67 0.11
C THR A 61 -2.67 0.46 1.41
N LEU A 62 -3.38 0.00 2.45
CA LEU A 62 -2.76 -0.32 3.74
C LEU A 62 -1.70 -1.43 3.63
N GLY A 63 -1.97 -2.51 2.91
CA GLY A 63 -1.00 -3.59 2.73
C GLY A 63 0.26 -3.15 2.00
N LEU A 64 0.14 -2.22 1.04
CA LEU A 64 1.30 -1.62 0.37
C LEU A 64 2.07 -0.67 1.29
N MET A 65 1.39 0.12 2.12
CA MET A 65 2.03 0.91 3.17
C MET A 65 2.84 0.00 4.12
N ALA A 66 2.23 -1.08 4.60
CA ALA A 66 2.89 -2.06 5.46
C ALA A 66 4.11 -2.70 4.76
N LYS A 67 3.98 -3.06 3.48
CA LYS A 67 5.08 -3.60 2.67
C LYS A 67 6.28 -2.64 2.60
N ILE A 68 6.02 -1.34 2.44
CA ILE A 68 7.07 -0.31 2.46
C ILE A 68 7.74 -0.24 3.84
N ALA A 69 6.96 -0.25 4.93
CA ALA A 69 7.52 -0.20 6.28
C ALA A 69 8.38 -1.43 6.60
N ILE A 70 7.92 -2.63 6.27
CA ILE A 70 8.66 -3.87 6.48
C ILE A 70 9.98 -3.83 5.70
N ARG A 71 9.95 -3.48 4.41
CA ARG A 71 11.17 -3.37 3.59
C ARG A 71 12.14 -2.29 4.08
N ALA A 72 11.63 -1.18 4.62
CA ALA A 72 12.46 -0.15 5.23
C ALA A 72 13.17 -0.70 6.49
N GLN A 73 12.46 -1.44 7.35
CA GLN A 73 13.04 -2.08 8.53
C GLN A 73 14.07 -3.17 8.17
N GLU A 74 13.79 -4.01 7.17
CA GLU A 74 14.72 -5.05 6.68
C GLU A 74 16.05 -4.46 6.20
N ARG A 75 16.04 -3.20 5.74
CA ARG A 75 17.25 -2.46 5.33
C ARG A 75 17.93 -1.71 6.48
N GLY A 76 17.41 -1.78 7.69
CA GLY A 76 17.90 -1.04 8.85
C GLY A 76 17.61 0.46 8.79
N CYS A 77 16.64 0.89 7.98
CA CYS A 77 16.21 2.29 7.94
C CYS A 77 15.31 2.63 9.13
N GLN A 78 15.14 3.92 9.39
CA GLN A 78 14.14 4.41 10.36
C GLN A 78 12.72 3.99 9.94
N LYS A 79 11.82 3.88 10.91
CA LYS A 79 10.40 3.62 10.64
C LYS A 79 9.84 4.74 9.74
N PRO A 80 8.98 4.41 8.75
CA PRO A 80 8.31 5.45 7.99
C PRO A 80 7.45 6.34 8.88
N LEU A 81 7.39 7.62 8.54
CA LEU A 81 6.50 8.58 9.19
C LEU A 81 5.13 8.58 8.50
N VAL A 82 4.05 8.71 9.25
CA VAL A 82 2.69 8.84 8.73
C VAL A 82 2.06 10.09 9.33
N PHE A 83 1.62 10.99 8.46
CA PHE A 83 0.95 12.23 8.86
C PHE A 83 -0.53 12.13 8.55
N VAL A 84 -1.37 12.10 9.58
CA VAL A 84 -2.82 11.90 9.44
C VAL A 84 -3.58 12.76 10.44
N THR A 85 -4.59 13.49 9.95
CA THR A 85 -5.49 14.29 10.81
C THR A 85 -6.89 13.70 10.91
N ASP A 86 -7.29 12.84 9.98
CA ASP A 86 -8.58 12.17 10.02
C ASP A 86 -8.60 11.08 11.11
N LYS A 87 -9.54 11.21 12.06
CA LYS A 87 -9.62 10.29 13.20
C LYS A 87 -10.14 8.91 12.82
N GLY A 88 -10.91 8.78 11.75
CA GLY A 88 -11.35 7.49 11.23
C GLY A 88 -10.17 6.70 10.64
N ILE A 89 -9.35 7.36 9.82
CA ILE A 89 -8.13 6.76 9.26
C ILE A 89 -7.11 6.48 10.37
N GLN A 90 -6.93 7.38 11.33
CA GLN A 90 -6.04 7.13 12.48
C GLN A 90 -6.48 5.87 13.24
N HIS A 91 -7.75 5.77 13.62
CA HIS A 91 -8.27 4.59 14.31
C HIS A 91 -8.13 3.30 13.49
N LEU A 92 -8.28 3.39 12.16
CA LEU A 92 -8.04 2.27 11.26
C LEU A 92 -6.58 1.80 11.30
N LEU A 93 -5.61 2.72 11.29
CA LEU A 93 -4.19 2.37 11.38
C LEU A 93 -3.86 1.71 12.74
N ASP A 94 -4.38 2.27 13.83
CA ASP A 94 -4.21 1.74 15.18
C ASP A 94 -4.80 0.32 15.30
N ALA A 95 -6.04 0.13 14.85
CA ALA A 95 -6.74 -1.16 14.89
C ALA A 95 -6.04 -2.25 14.07
N MET A 96 -5.34 -1.86 13.00
CA MET A 96 -4.60 -2.76 12.12
C MET A 96 -3.18 -3.06 12.63
N GLY A 97 -2.71 -2.36 13.68
CA GLY A 97 -1.41 -2.58 14.33
C GLY A 97 -0.22 -1.85 13.69
N PHE A 98 -0.47 -0.73 12.99
CA PHE A 98 0.59 0.02 12.29
C PHE A 98 1.61 0.70 13.22
N ASP A 99 1.28 0.92 14.50
CA ASP A 99 2.19 1.51 15.51
C ASP A 99 3.52 0.75 15.64
N SER A 100 3.50 -0.56 15.38
CA SER A 100 4.71 -1.39 15.41
C SER A 100 5.64 -1.10 14.23
N LEU A 101 5.09 -0.72 13.06
CA LEU A 101 5.81 -0.58 11.80
C LEU A 101 6.14 0.86 11.43
N MET A 102 5.34 1.82 11.88
CA MET A 102 5.39 3.23 11.46
C MET A 102 5.29 4.17 12.65
N GLU A 103 5.73 5.42 12.48
CA GLU A 103 5.51 6.49 13.45
C GLU A 103 4.37 7.39 12.95
N ILE A 104 3.26 7.40 13.68
CA ILE A 104 2.05 8.14 13.31
C ILE A 104 2.03 9.48 14.05
N SER A 105 1.78 10.57 13.32
CA SER A 105 1.73 11.94 13.84
C SER A 105 0.57 12.70 13.18
N ASP A 106 -0.01 13.66 13.89
CA ASP A 106 -0.98 14.62 13.36
C ASP A 106 -0.35 15.97 12.99
N GLU A 107 0.98 16.06 13.03
CA GLU A 107 1.71 17.26 12.64
C GLU A 107 1.53 17.58 11.16
N LYS A 108 1.15 18.83 10.88
CA LYS A 108 1.21 19.36 9.52
C LYS A 108 2.66 19.69 9.17
N ARG A 109 3.32 18.80 8.43
CA ARG A 109 4.56 19.12 7.72
C ARG A 109 4.27 19.53 6.30
N ASP A 110 4.79 20.70 5.94
CA ASP A 110 4.91 21.06 4.53
C ASP A 110 6.21 20.47 4.00
N PHE A 111 6.11 19.36 3.28
CA PHE A 111 7.22 18.83 2.52
C PHE A 111 7.38 19.76 1.32
N SER A 112 8.37 20.65 1.35
CA SER A 112 8.72 21.54 0.21
C SER A 112 9.29 20.77 -0.99
N VAL A 113 8.66 19.66 -1.35
CA VAL A 113 9.02 18.69 -2.36
C VAL A 113 7.91 18.68 -3.41
N GLU A 114 8.29 18.85 -4.67
CA GLU A 114 7.35 18.71 -5.77
C GLU A 114 6.87 17.25 -5.86
N THR A 115 5.57 17.04 -5.66
CA THR A 115 4.95 15.72 -5.81
C THR A 115 4.24 15.62 -7.16
N LYS A 116 4.31 14.44 -7.79
CA LYS A 116 3.69 14.17 -9.09
C LYS A 116 2.71 13.01 -8.96
N PRO A 117 1.60 13.04 -9.72
CA PRO A 117 0.64 11.95 -9.68
C PRO A 117 1.30 10.66 -10.14
N LEU A 118 1.16 9.61 -9.34
CA LEU A 118 1.59 8.30 -9.77
C LEU A 118 0.63 7.80 -10.85
N VAL A 119 1.16 7.54 -12.03
CA VAL A 119 0.38 7.01 -13.15
C VAL A 119 0.06 5.55 -12.87
N CYS A 120 -1.15 5.28 -12.40
CA CYS A 120 -1.66 3.91 -12.28
C CYS A 120 -1.98 3.37 -13.67
N LYS A 121 -1.18 2.41 -14.12
CA LYS A 121 -1.52 1.54 -15.23
C LYS A 121 -2.50 0.49 -14.75
N THR A 122 -3.61 0.32 -15.48
CA THR A 122 -4.48 -0.85 -15.34
C THR A 122 -3.73 -2.08 -15.88
N PRO A 123 -3.35 -3.03 -15.02
CA PRO A 123 -2.80 -4.31 -15.44
C PRO A 123 -3.87 -5.22 -16.04
N ASP A 124 -3.46 -6.40 -16.48
CA ASP A 124 -4.40 -7.51 -16.62
C ASP A 124 -4.98 -7.90 -15.24
N GLU A 125 -6.21 -8.44 -15.25
CA GLU A 125 -6.96 -8.76 -14.03
C GLU A 125 -6.24 -9.77 -13.11
N CYS A 126 -5.49 -10.72 -13.66
CA CYS A 126 -4.74 -11.70 -12.88
C CYS A 126 -3.58 -11.04 -12.13
N ALA A 127 -2.80 -10.20 -12.81
CA ALA A 127 -1.71 -9.47 -12.18
C ALA A 127 -2.22 -8.52 -11.09
N ALA A 128 -3.35 -7.85 -11.34
CA ALA A 128 -4.01 -7.00 -10.35
C ALA A 128 -4.41 -7.77 -9.08
N ARG A 129 -5.05 -8.93 -9.27
CA ARG A 129 -5.51 -9.77 -8.17
C ARG A 129 -4.35 -10.32 -7.34
N GLU A 130 -3.25 -10.74 -7.98
CA GLU A 130 -2.06 -11.18 -7.24
C GLU A 130 -1.54 -10.08 -6.33
N LYS A 131 -1.63 -8.81 -6.75
CA LYS A 131 -1.23 -7.67 -5.92
C LYS A 131 -2.17 -7.42 -4.75
N VAL A 132 -3.47 -7.56 -4.96
CA VAL A 132 -4.44 -7.51 -3.85
C VAL A 132 -4.14 -8.62 -2.85
N LEU A 133 -3.90 -9.85 -3.31
CA LEU A 133 -3.53 -10.98 -2.46
C LEU A 133 -2.24 -10.72 -1.68
N GLU A 134 -1.20 -10.22 -2.35
CA GLU A 134 0.08 -9.87 -1.73
C GLU A 134 -0.11 -8.83 -0.61
N ALA A 135 -0.85 -7.76 -0.87
CA ALA A 135 -1.13 -6.71 0.12
C ALA A 135 -1.86 -7.27 1.35
N HIS A 136 -2.86 -8.14 1.16
CA HIS A 136 -3.58 -8.76 2.27
C HIS A 136 -2.71 -9.74 3.04
N ARG A 137 -1.88 -10.55 2.37
CA ARG A 137 -0.91 -11.45 3.04
C ARG A 137 0.06 -10.67 3.91
N VAL A 138 0.51 -9.49 3.45
CA VAL A 138 1.33 -8.58 4.28
C VAL A 138 0.58 -8.15 5.53
N LEU A 139 -0.67 -7.70 5.40
CA LEU A 139 -1.49 -7.33 6.57
C LEU A 139 -1.70 -8.49 7.54
N MET A 140 -1.97 -9.69 7.02
CA MET A 140 -2.12 -10.92 7.80
C MET A 140 -0.83 -11.29 8.55
N SER A 141 0.34 -10.96 8.00
CA SER A 141 1.61 -11.22 8.67
C SER A 141 1.92 -10.27 9.83
N MET A 142 1.18 -9.15 9.95
CA MET A 142 1.40 -8.16 11.01
C MET A 142 0.92 -8.65 12.38
N ASN A 143 -0.23 -9.32 12.44
CA ASN A 143 -0.80 -9.84 13.67
C ASN A 143 -1.90 -10.89 13.41
N GLU A 144 -2.21 -11.69 14.43
CA GLU A 144 -3.20 -12.78 14.34
C GLU A 144 -4.62 -12.27 14.02
N GLN A 145 -4.99 -11.09 14.51
CA GLN A 145 -6.30 -10.50 14.24
C GLN A 145 -6.49 -10.21 12.74
N ASN A 146 -5.49 -9.62 12.09
CA ASN A 146 -5.50 -9.40 10.65
C ASN A 146 -5.49 -10.73 9.89
N ALA A 147 -4.73 -11.72 10.37
CA ALA A 147 -4.70 -13.06 9.80
C ALA A 147 -6.09 -13.70 9.78
N GLU A 148 -6.84 -13.63 10.89
CA GLU A 148 -8.19 -14.17 10.96
C GLU A 148 -9.17 -13.37 10.10
N THR A 149 -9.08 -12.04 10.14
CA THR A 149 -9.99 -11.12 9.44
C THR A 149 -9.95 -11.30 7.92
N PHE A 150 -8.76 -11.49 7.34
CA PHE A 150 -8.60 -11.57 5.88
C PHE A 150 -8.48 -13.00 5.34
N ARG A 151 -8.45 -14.03 6.19
CA ARG A 151 -8.28 -15.43 5.79
C ARG A 151 -9.28 -15.88 4.71
N ASP A 152 -10.57 -15.63 4.94
CA ASP A 152 -11.63 -16.11 4.03
C ASP A 152 -11.62 -15.34 2.71
N LEU A 153 -11.29 -14.04 2.75
CA LEU A 153 -11.13 -13.22 1.55
C LEU A 153 -9.97 -13.71 0.69
N VAL A 154 -8.80 -13.94 1.30
CA VAL A 154 -7.60 -14.44 0.60
C VAL A 154 -7.86 -15.82 0.00
N HIS A 155 -8.43 -16.74 0.76
CA HIS A 155 -8.75 -18.07 0.23
C HIS A 155 -9.76 -18.05 -0.93
N SER A 156 -10.72 -17.14 -0.90
CA SER A 156 -11.68 -16.98 -1.99
C SER A 156 -10.99 -16.48 -3.26
N LEU A 157 -10.18 -15.43 -3.14
CA LEU A 157 -9.41 -14.85 -4.25
C LEU A 157 -8.38 -15.84 -4.85
N GLU A 158 -7.77 -16.70 -4.02
CA GLU A 158 -6.85 -17.75 -4.48
C GLU A 158 -7.56 -18.84 -5.32
N ARG A 159 -8.78 -19.23 -4.93
CA ARG A 159 -9.56 -20.27 -5.65
C ARG A 159 -10.05 -19.79 -7.00
N GLU A 160 -10.42 -18.53 -7.11
CA GLU A 160 -10.78 -17.90 -8.39
C GLU A 160 -9.59 -17.84 -9.37
N CYS A 161 -8.35 -17.98 -8.89
CA CYS A 161 -7.15 -18.08 -9.74
C CYS A 161 -7.01 -19.47 -10.37
N SER A 162 -7.55 -20.49 -9.70
CA SER A 162 -7.45 -21.89 -10.15
C SER A 162 -8.47 -22.25 -11.23
N SER A 163 -9.52 -21.44 -11.44
CA SER A 163 -10.60 -21.72 -12.39
C SER A 163 -10.34 -21.21 -13.82
N TYR A 164 -9.44 -20.24 -14.02
CA TYR A 164 -9.11 -19.65 -15.33
C TYR A 164 -7.89 -20.28 -16.03
N GLY A 165 -7.23 -21.25 -15.40
CA GLY A 165 -5.99 -21.87 -15.89
C GLY A 165 -6.14 -23.19 -16.65
N LYS A 166 -7.36 -23.68 -16.95
CA LYS A 166 -7.53 -24.84 -17.82
C LYS A 166 -7.90 -24.39 -19.23
N PRO A 167 -7.03 -24.60 -20.25
CA PRO A 167 -7.54 -24.72 -21.60
C PRO A 167 -8.53 -25.88 -21.56
N SER A 168 -9.79 -25.63 -21.94
CA SER A 168 -10.71 -26.71 -22.25
C SER A 168 -10.06 -27.57 -23.32
N ALA A 169 -9.50 -28.70 -22.91
CA ALA A 169 -9.18 -29.79 -23.81
C ALA A 169 -10.52 -30.41 -24.25
N HIS A 170 -11.19 -29.72 -25.16
CA HIS A 170 -12.08 -30.36 -26.11
C HIS A 170 -11.20 -31.02 -27.15
N LEU A 171 -11.13 -32.35 -27.19
CA LEU A 171 -11.30 -33.12 -28.43
C LEU A 171 -11.29 -34.64 -28.20
N HIS A 172 -12.32 -35.26 -28.76
CA HIS A 172 -12.56 -36.67 -29.11
C HIS A 172 -12.77 -37.70 -27.99
#